data_AF-A0A1W0WZA1-F1
#
_entry.id   AF-A0A1W0WZA1-F1
#
_cell.length_a   1.000
_cell.length_b   1.000
_cell.length_c   1.000
_cell.angle_alpha   90.00
_cell.angle_beta   90.00
_cell.angle_gamma   90.00
#
_symmetry.space_group_name_H-M   'P 1'
#
loop_
_entity.id
_entity.type
_entity.pdbx_description
1 polymer ?
#
loop_
_entity_poly.entity_id
_entity_poly.type
_entity_poly.pdbx_seq_one_letter_code
_entity_poly.pdbx_strand_id
1 'polypeptide(L)'
;MSDGILTPQSDKVTYTVRKSSKPEIDFHVRFELLQRPKTHSYALKFSSDIVLEGAWIACSAPIQFLSGRSASYEMTRTESDAELKLGNKFSATLRLKPNCKSAEFSFRAVDGYVGALEIFVSAVNNTGRVTQRESVVIAPLSSYCRIDKIDETRSYNVVKITGQFSPLKVQAWMELCFQDVDRMGYKVVGHEADFAFESMLLGCHLHCHIDEHELVFRCENPSSIAILMQFLTRQATSEKIKLDIRPSVSKEACLTTLNRVDQILAPIRGQNNIRNLTEAVAEVAAAEGGDSMFHPLFRSDGWRKLQGKDSAVAMDTDESATSVAYMNDKSKNCRIRP
;
A
#
# COMPACT_ATOMS: atom_id res chain seq x y z
N MET A 1 51.30 19.43 57.72
CA MET A 1 51.85 20.27 56.65
C MET A 1 52.08 19.35 55.44
N SER A 2 51.08 18.73 54.79
CA SER A 2 49.84 19.21 54.16
C SER A 2 50.07 20.24 53.05
N ASP A 3 50.62 19.76 51.93
CA ASP A 3 50.50 20.42 50.63
C ASP A 3 49.66 19.52 49.71
N GLY A 4 48.38 19.85 49.58
CA GLY A 4 47.47 19.31 48.59
C GLY A 4 47.34 20.33 47.45
N ILE A 5 47.87 20.01 46.28
CA ILE A 5 47.69 20.80 45.07
C ILE A 5 46.30 20.49 44.50
N LEU A 6 45.41 21.48 44.60
CA LEU A 6 44.06 21.48 44.02
C LEU A 6 44.13 21.45 42.49
N THR A 7 43.45 20.47 41.90
CA THR A 7 43.13 20.42 40.46
C THR A 7 41.85 21.23 40.18
N PRO A 8 41.69 21.82 38.99
CA PRO A 8 40.51 22.62 38.66
C PRO A 8 39.32 21.69 38.41
N GLN A 9 38.33 21.73 39.31
CA GLN A 9 37.03 21.11 39.07
C GLN A 9 36.31 21.84 37.93
N SER A 10 35.98 21.10 36.88
CA SER A 10 35.12 21.54 35.79
C SER A 10 33.71 21.77 36.32
N ASP A 11 33.28 23.02 36.42
CA ASP A 11 31.89 23.38 36.73
C ASP A 11 30.98 22.85 35.62
N LYS A 12 30.27 21.76 35.90
CA LYS A 12 29.17 21.27 35.06
C LYS A 12 28.00 22.24 35.18
N VAL A 13 27.87 23.14 34.22
CA VAL A 13 26.67 23.96 34.05
C VAL A 13 25.48 23.04 33.78
N THR A 14 24.60 22.90 34.77
CA THR A 14 23.39 22.08 34.67
C THR A 14 22.24 22.99 34.24
N TYR A 15 21.79 22.85 32.99
CA TYR A 15 20.60 23.56 32.52
C TYR A 15 19.34 22.83 32.98
N THR A 16 18.61 23.42 33.93
CA THR A 16 17.26 22.95 34.27
C THR A 16 16.28 23.53 33.25
N VAL A 17 15.90 22.75 32.24
CA VAL A 17 14.79 23.12 31.34
C VAL A 17 13.51 23.08 32.18
N ARG A 18 12.95 24.25 32.50
CA ARG A 18 11.62 24.32 33.10
C ARG A 18 10.64 23.67 32.12
N LYS A 19 9.93 22.62 32.55
CA LYS A 19 8.76 22.11 31.83
C LYS A 19 7.75 23.26 31.75
N SER A 20 7.69 23.96 30.63
CA SER A 20 6.55 24.83 30.32
C SER A 20 5.33 23.94 30.12
N SER A 21 4.17 24.41 30.57
CA SER A 21 2.89 23.75 30.28
C SER A 21 2.75 23.56 28.77
N LYS A 22 2.18 22.43 28.35
CA LYS A 22 1.84 22.19 26.94
C LYS A 22 0.99 23.38 26.48
N PRO A 23 1.42 24.15 25.46
CA PRO A 23 0.60 25.25 24.99
C PRO A 23 -0.74 24.68 24.52
N GLU A 24 -1.85 25.25 25.01
CA GLU A 24 -3.19 24.94 24.51
C GLU A 24 -3.29 25.53 23.11
N ILE A 25 -2.83 24.76 22.12
CA ILE A 25 -2.90 25.12 20.73
C ILE A 25 -4.09 24.37 20.15
N ASP A 26 -5.08 25.12 19.68
CA ASP A 26 -6.21 24.61 18.90
C ASP A 26 -5.70 24.21 17.50
N PHE A 27 -5.11 23.02 17.43
CA PHE A 27 -4.60 22.42 16.22
C PHE A 27 -5.21 21.03 16.07
N HIS A 28 -6.03 20.88 15.04
CA HIS A 28 -6.62 19.63 14.67
C HIS A 28 -6.39 19.37 13.18
N VAL A 29 -5.82 18.21 12.89
CA VAL A 29 -5.73 17.65 11.55
C VAL A 29 -6.80 16.57 11.44
N ARG A 30 -7.68 16.73 10.46
CA ARG A 30 -8.62 15.70 10.05
C ARG A 30 -7.92 14.76 9.09
N PHE A 31 -7.97 13.46 9.39
CA PHE A 31 -7.47 12.39 8.55
C PHE A 31 -8.63 11.61 7.93
N GLU A 32 -8.50 11.27 6.66
CA GLU A 32 -9.50 10.50 5.92
C GLU A 32 -8.79 9.54 4.97
N LEU A 33 -9.02 8.23 5.15
CA LEU A 33 -8.53 7.21 4.23
C LEU A 33 -9.58 6.99 3.13
N LEU A 34 -9.17 7.24 1.88
CA LEU A 34 -10.02 7.10 0.71
C LEU A 34 -9.58 5.90 -0.12
N GLN A 35 -10.49 4.98 -0.37
CA GLN A 35 -10.26 3.88 -1.31
C GLN A 35 -10.48 4.36 -2.76
N ARG A 36 -9.58 4.02 -3.67
CA ARG A 36 -9.64 4.38 -5.09
C ARG A 36 -9.63 3.10 -5.96
N PRO A 37 -10.78 2.46 -6.17
CA PRO A 37 -10.85 1.23 -6.97
C PRO A 37 -10.32 1.40 -8.40
N LYS A 38 -10.54 2.58 -9.02
CA LYS A 38 -10.11 2.87 -10.39
C LYS A 38 -8.58 2.93 -10.58
N THR A 39 -7.85 3.39 -9.57
CA THR A 39 -6.38 3.50 -9.58
C THR A 39 -5.71 2.41 -8.75
N HIS A 40 -6.53 1.49 -8.22
CA HIS A 40 -6.11 0.37 -7.39
C HIS A 40 -5.25 0.81 -6.20
N SER A 41 -5.69 1.86 -5.51
CA SER A 41 -4.88 2.54 -4.50
C SER A 41 -5.70 3.09 -3.34
N TYR A 42 -4.99 3.52 -2.31
CA TYR A 42 -5.49 4.30 -1.20
C TYR A 42 -4.96 5.72 -1.26
N ALA A 43 -5.73 6.65 -0.73
CA ALA A 43 -5.40 8.05 -0.62
C ALA A 43 -5.65 8.49 0.83
N LEU A 44 -4.58 8.71 1.59
CA LEU A 44 -4.67 9.27 2.93
C LEU A 44 -4.67 10.79 2.83
N LYS A 45 -5.87 11.37 2.97
CA LYS A 45 -6.07 12.81 2.99
C LYS A 45 -5.90 13.33 4.41
N PHE A 46 -5.15 14.41 4.54
CA PHE A 46 -5.03 15.15 5.78
C PHE A 46 -5.27 16.64 5.53
N SER A 47 -6.03 17.27 6.43
CA SER A 47 -6.44 18.67 6.28
C SER A 47 -6.57 19.37 7.63
N SER A 48 -6.21 20.65 7.67
CA SER A 48 -6.36 21.50 8.85
C SER A 48 -6.81 22.91 8.45
N ASP A 49 -7.34 23.67 9.41
CA ASP A 49 -7.67 25.08 9.21
C ASP A 49 -6.42 25.98 9.21
N ILE A 50 -5.32 25.46 9.76
CA ILE A 50 -4.00 26.09 9.81
C ILE A 50 -3.13 25.59 8.65
N VAL A 51 -2.20 26.42 8.19
CA VAL A 51 -1.22 26.06 7.15
C VAL A 51 -0.29 24.96 7.66
N LEU A 52 -0.18 23.91 6.86
CA LEU A 52 0.67 22.74 7.10
C LEU A 52 2.06 22.99 6.53
N GLU A 53 3.10 22.56 7.27
CA GLU A 53 4.50 22.66 6.86
C GLU A 53 4.95 21.41 6.09
N GLY A 54 4.55 20.24 6.61
CA GLY A 54 4.97 18.97 6.06
C GLY A 54 4.37 17.81 6.84
N ALA A 55 4.69 16.60 6.38
CA ALA A 55 4.36 15.38 7.09
C ALA A 55 5.54 14.40 7.05
N TRP A 56 5.75 13.63 8.10
CA TRP A 56 6.60 12.45 8.06
C TRP A 56 5.72 11.21 8.03
N ILE A 57 6.06 10.26 7.17
CA ILE A 57 5.31 9.02 6.97
C ILE A 57 6.25 7.86 7.19
N ALA A 58 5.82 6.90 7.99
CA ALA A 58 6.49 5.62 8.18
C ALA A 58 5.48 4.48 8.10
N CYS A 59 5.87 3.36 7.48
CA CYS A 59 5.05 2.17 7.43
C CYS A 59 5.86 0.92 7.73
N SER A 60 5.34 0.06 8.60
CA SER A 60 5.92 -1.25 8.89
C SER A 60 5.55 -2.33 7.86
N ALA A 61 4.57 -2.06 7.00
CA ALA A 61 4.28 -2.87 5.81
C ALA A 61 4.93 -2.26 4.56
N PRO A 62 5.34 -3.08 3.58
CA PRO A 62 5.76 -2.56 2.29
C PRO A 62 4.56 -1.91 1.61
N ILE A 63 4.71 -0.61 1.37
CA ILE A 63 3.78 0.18 0.59
C ILE A 63 4.53 0.82 -0.57
N GLN A 64 3.76 1.08 -1.60
CA GLN A 64 4.22 1.73 -2.80
C GLN A 64 3.60 3.12 -2.88
N PHE A 65 4.46 4.13 -2.93
CA PHE A 65 4.02 5.50 -3.14
C PHE A 65 3.53 5.69 -4.58
N LEU A 66 2.46 6.47 -4.76
CA LEU A 66 1.94 6.86 -6.07
C LEU A 66 2.02 8.38 -6.19
N SER A 67 2.80 8.87 -7.15
CA SER A 67 2.99 10.29 -7.38
C SER A 67 1.72 10.91 -8.00
N GLY A 68 1.11 11.86 -7.31
CA GLY A 68 -0.06 12.58 -7.83
C GLY A 68 0.33 13.62 -8.88
N ARG A 69 -0.48 13.78 -9.94
CA ARG A 69 -0.19 14.72 -11.05
C ARG A 69 -0.02 16.18 -10.63
N SER A 70 -0.63 16.56 -9.51
CA SER A 70 -0.55 17.90 -8.93
C SER A 70 -0.29 17.81 -7.43
N ALA A 71 0.76 17.07 -7.03
CA ALA A 71 1.11 16.93 -5.63
C ALA A 71 1.32 18.31 -4.98
N SER A 72 0.69 18.51 -3.82
CA SER A 72 0.85 19.70 -3.00
C SER A 72 2.12 19.65 -2.12
N TYR A 73 2.98 18.66 -2.36
CA TYR A 73 4.22 18.44 -1.65
C TYR A 73 5.32 17.92 -2.58
N GLU A 74 6.56 18.09 -2.12
CA GLU A 74 7.73 17.35 -2.56
C GLU A 74 8.00 16.24 -1.55
N MET A 75 8.35 15.04 -2.02
CA MET A 75 8.63 13.90 -1.16
C MET A 75 10.09 13.50 -1.25
N THR A 76 10.71 13.33 -0.08
CA THR A 76 12.05 12.74 0.03
C THR A 76 11.91 11.39 0.73
N ARG A 77 12.25 10.31 0.03
CA ARG A 77 12.27 8.97 0.63
C ARG A 77 13.50 8.83 1.53
N THR A 78 13.31 8.26 2.71
CA THR A 78 14.40 7.93 3.61
C THR A 78 14.82 6.49 3.36
N GLU A 79 15.97 6.32 2.72
CA GLU A 79 16.62 5.02 2.51
C GLU A 79 17.76 4.90 3.52
N SER A 80 17.45 4.40 4.71
CA SER A 80 18.45 4.20 5.77
C SER A 80 18.33 2.81 6.38
N ASP A 81 19.47 2.16 6.60
CA ASP A 81 19.56 0.91 7.35
C ASP A 81 18.99 1.04 8.77
N ALA A 82 18.96 2.24 9.34
CA ALA A 82 18.36 2.51 10.64
C ALA A 82 16.83 2.33 10.62
N GLU A 83 16.15 2.73 9.55
CA GLU A 83 14.70 2.55 9.38
C GLU A 83 14.35 1.06 9.26
N LEU A 84 15.17 0.29 8.54
CA LEU A 84 15.01 -1.16 8.44
C LEU A 84 15.17 -1.84 9.81
N LYS A 85 16.09 -1.35 10.65
CA LYS A 85 16.27 -1.83 12.04
C LYS A 85 15.08 -1.46 12.94
N LEU A 86 14.42 -0.34 12.69
CA LEU A 86 13.17 0.06 13.37
C LEU A 86 11.95 -0.74 12.89
N GLY A 87 12.11 -1.57 11.85
CA GLY A 87 11.04 -2.40 11.28
C GLY A 87 10.23 -1.69 10.20
N ASN A 88 10.56 -0.44 9.86
CA ASN A 88 9.89 0.31 8.80
C ASN A 88 10.34 -0.23 7.43
N LYS A 89 9.36 -0.48 6.56
CA LYS A 89 9.56 -0.88 5.16
C LYS A 89 9.38 0.29 4.19
N PHE A 90 8.76 1.36 4.65
CA PHE A 90 8.65 2.62 3.96
C PHE A 90 8.83 3.77 4.95
N SER A 91 9.60 4.79 4.57
CA SER A 91 9.77 6.02 5.34
C SER A 91 10.01 7.18 4.38
N ALA A 92 9.31 8.28 4.57
CA ALA A 92 9.42 9.45 3.72
C ALA A 92 9.03 10.74 4.45
N THR A 93 9.67 11.83 4.07
CA THR A 93 9.32 13.18 4.51
C THR A 93 8.65 13.93 3.36
N LEU A 94 7.44 14.43 3.61
CA LEU A 94 6.67 15.28 2.72
C LEU A 94 6.90 16.73 3.12
N ARG A 95 7.46 17.53 2.22
CA ARG A 95 7.54 18.98 2.35
C ARG A 95 6.40 19.61 1.57
N LEU A 96 5.46 20.25 2.26
CA LEU A 96 4.30 20.83 1.60
C LEU A 96 4.67 22.16 0.93
N LYS A 97 3.98 22.47 -0.17
CA LYS A 97 4.06 23.77 -0.82
C LYS A 97 3.53 24.87 0.12
N PRO A 98 3.98 26.13 -0.03
CA PRO A 98 3.51 27.22 0.81
C PRO A 98 1.99 27.36 0.81
N ASN A 99 1.41 27.76 1.95
CA ASN A 99 -0.03 27.97 2.16
C ASN A 99 -0.91 26.72 1.94
N CYS A 100 -0.33 25.53 2.00
CA CYS A 100 -1.07 24.29 1.89
C CYS A 100 -1.85 23.99 3.18
N LYS A 101 -3.17 23.83 3.09
CA LYS A 101 -4.04 23.43 4.21
C LYS A 101 -4.48 21.97 4.14
N SER A 102 -4.29 21.33 2.98
CA SER A 102 -4.67 19.94 2.77
C SER A 102 -3.77 19.28 1.73
N ALA A 103 -3.42 18.03 1.97
CA ALA A 103 -2.70 17.19 1.04
C ALA A 103 -3.21 15.75 1.10
N GLU A 104 -2.87 14.99 0.05
CA GLU A 104 -3.28 13.61 -0.14
C GLU A 104 -2.04 12.76 -0.42
N PHE A 105 -1.75 11.81 0.45
CA PHE A 105 -0.71 10.83 0.24
C PHE A 105 -1.32 9.58 -0.40
N SER A 106 -1.01 9.36 -1.67
CA SER A 106 -1.50 8.18 -2.41
C SER A 106 -0.50 7.03 -2.31
N PHE A 107 -1.01 5.84 -2.00
CA PHE A 107 -0.19 4.64 -1.88
C PHE A 107 -0.95 3.37 -2.26
N ARG A 108 -0.21 2.30 -2.53
CA ARG A 108 -0.71 0.95 -2.74
C ARG A 108 -0.03 0.02 -1.74
N ALA A 109 -0.82 -0.71 -0.95
CA ALA A 109 -0.31 -1.70 -0.01
C ALA A 109 -0.17 -3.07 -0.70
N VAL A 110 0.88 -3.81 -0.33
CA VAL A 110 1.12 -5.17 -0.85
C VAL A 110 0.35 -6.19 -0.01
N ASP A 111 -0.51 -6.98 -0.68
CA ASP A 111 -1.25 -8.06 0.00
C ASP A 111 -0.31 -9.05 0.71
N GLY A 112 -0.78 -9.58 1.83
CA GLY A 112 -0.07 -10.57 2.66
C GLY A 112 0.81 -9.95 3.74
N TYR A 113 1.00 -8.64 3.72
CA TYR A 113 1.64 -7.92 4.82
C TYR A 113 0.62 -7.28 5.74
N VAL A 114 0.96 -7.25 7.03
CA VAL A 114 0.23 -6.52 8.06
C VAL A 114 1.17 -5.49 8.63
N GLY A 115 0.70 -4.27 8.79
CA GLY A 115 1.52 -3.19 9.34
C GLY A 115 0.68 -1.99 9.76
N ALA A 116 1.36 -0.96 10.22
CA ALA A 116 0.78 0.32 10.57
C ALA A 116 1.46 1.40 9.71
N LEU A 117 0.64 2.23 9.08
CA LEU A 117 1.03 3.46 8.41
C LEU A 117 0.87 4.60 9.42
N GLU A 118 1.99 5.07 9.95
CA GLU A 118 2.05 6.21 10.84
C GLU A 118 2.30 7.48 10.01
N ILE A 119 1.50 8.51 10.22
CA ILE A 119 1.70 9.84 9.64
C ILE A 119 1.78 10.89 10.75
N PHE A 120 2.77 11.77 10.64
CA PHE A 120 3.03 12.86 11.57
C PHE A 120 2.95 14.17 10.80
N VAL A 121 1.81 14.86 10.92
CA VAL A 121 1.56 16.11 10.19
C VAL A 121 1.95 17.28 11.07
N SER A 122 2.82 18.14 10.55
CA SER A 122 3.32 19.32 11.23
C SER A 122 2.71 20.59 10.63
N ALA A 123 2.32 21.51 11.50
CA ALA A 123 1.89 22.85 11.15
C ALA A 123 2.70 23.89 11.93
N VAL A 124 2.87 25.06 11.32
CA VAL A 124 3.46 26.23 11.98
C VAL A 124 2.37 27.25 12.20
N ASN A 125 2.28 27.77 13.42
CA ASN A 125 1.49 28.94 13.73
C ASN A 125 2.32 29.95 14.53
N ASN A 126 1.69 31.06 14.89
CA ASN A 126 2.29 32.18 15.61
C ASN A 126 2.86 31.77 16.99
N THR A 127 2.44 30.61 17.52
CA THR A 127 2.80 30.10 18.84
C THR A 127 3.87 29.01 18.82
N GLY A 128 4.23 28.49 17.63
CA GLY A 128 5.26 27.47 17.46
C GLY A 128 4.93 26.41 16.40
N ARG A 129 5.67 25.30 16.45
CA ARG A 129 5.42 24.10 15.64
C ARG A 129 4.61 23.10 16.44
N VAL A 130 3.55 22.58 15.82
CA VAL A 130 2.73 21.50 16.39
C VAL A 130 2.67 20.34 15.41
N THR A 131 2.73 19.13 15.95
CA THR A 131 2.65 17.89 15.17
C THR A 131 1.55 17.00 15.72
N GLN A 132 0.67 16.52 14.85
CA GLN A 132 -0.35 15.52 15.17
C GLN A 132 0.01 14.21 14.48
N ARG A 133 -0.15 13.10 15.21
CA ARG A 133 0.07 11.74 14.71
C ARG A 133 -1.26 11.07 14.42
N GLU A 134 -1.34 10.34 13.31
CA GLU A 134 -2.40 9.38 13.00
C GLU A 134 -1.77 8.04 12.63
N SER A 135 -2.47 6.94 12.94
CA SER A 135 -2.03 5.57 12.63
C SER A 135 -3.15 4.83 11.89
N VAL A 136 -2.83 4.31 10.71
CA VAL A 136 -3.74 3.53 9.88
C VAL A 136 -3.22 2.10 9.78
N VAL A 137 -4.04 1.12 10.17
CA VAL A 137 -3.69 -0.29 10.02
C VAL A 137 -3.76 -0.67 8.54
N ILE A 138 -2.74 -1.39 8.05
CA ILE A 138 -2.72 -2.01 6.73
C ILE A 138 -3.13 -3.47 6.88
N ALA A 139 -4.28 -3.81 6.32
CA ALA A 139 -4.85 -5.15 6.40
C ALA A 139 -4.18 -6.16 5.44
N PRO A 140 -4.16 -7.46 5.77
CA PRO A 140 -3.57 -8.51 4.93
C PRO A 140 -4.10 -8.54 3.48
N LEU A 141 -5.41 -8.34 3.30
CA LEU A 141 -6.06 -8.25 1.98
C LEU A 141 -6.53 -6.82 1.70
N SER A 142 -5.63 -5.86 1.94
CA SER A 142 -5.89 -4.45 1.66
C SER A 142 -6.18 -4.16 0.18
N SER A 143 -5.86 -5.02 -0.80
CA SER A 143 -6.28 -4.75 -2.19
C SER A 143 -7.75 -5.04 -2.49
N TYR A 144 -8.53 -5.62 -1.56
CA TYR A 144 -9.91 -6.00 -1.80
C TYR A 144 -10.89 -4.90 -1.37
N CYS A 145 -11.89 -4.63 -2.22
CA CYS A 145 -13.04 -3.80 -1.89
C CYS A 145 -14.30 -4.67 -1.84
N ARG A 146 -15.28 -4.24 -1.06
CA ARG A 146 -16.55 -4.95 -0.97
C ARG A 146 -17.35 -4.80 -2.26
N ILE A 147 -18.07 -5.87 -2.63
CA ILE A 147 -19.08 -5.87 -3.69
C ILE A 147 -20.37 -6.54 -3.18
N ASP A 148 -21.47 -6.36 -3.90
CA ASP A 148 -22.77 -6.92 -3.50
C ASP A 148 -22.84 -8.44 -3.71
N LYS A 149 -22.32 -8.91 -4.85
CA LYS A 149 -22.35 -10.33 -5.22
C LYS A 149 -21.18 -10.68 -6.12
N ILE A 150 -20.75 -11.94 -6.03
CA ILE A 150 -19.80 -12.49 -6.99
C ILE A 150 -20.50 -12.95 -8.28
N ASP A 151 -19.71 -13.10 -9.34
CA ASP A 151 -20.13 -13.63 -10.63
C ASP A 151 -19.99 -15.17 -10.65
N GLU A 152 -21.11 -15.86 -10.45
CA GLU A 152 -21.18 -17.33 -10.39
C GLU A 152 -20.79 -18.04 -11.69
N THR A 153 -20.66 -17.31 -12.81
CA THR A 153 -20.23 -17.92 -14.09
C THR A 153 -18.72 -18.16 -14.16
N ARG A 154 -17.95 -17.61 -13.22
CA ARG A 154 -16.48 -17.74 -13.18
C ARG A 154 -16.04 -19.00 -12.47
N SER A 155 -14.82 -19.44 -12.77
CA SER A 155 -14.19 -20.56 -12.09
C SER A 155 -13.47 -20.11 -10.82
N TYR A 156 -13.72 -20.82 -9.73
CA TYR A 156 -13.22 -20.48 -8.40
C TYR A 156 -12.36 -21.61 -7.82
N ASN A 157 -11.32 -21.22 -7.09
CA ASN A 157 -10.72 -22.08 -6.09
C ASN A 157 -11.60 -22.05 -4.84
N VAL A 158 -11.70 -23.17 -4.12
CA VAL A 158 -12.56 -23.31 -2.95
C VAL A 158 -11.74 -23.79 -1.77
N VAL A 159 -11.90 -23.16 -0.61
CA VAL A 159 -11.33 -23.67 0.65
C VAL A 159 -12.43 -23.80 1.67
N LYS A 160 -12.59 -25.01 2.19
CA LYS A 160 -13.48 -25.30 3.29
C LYS A 160 -12.67 -25.44 4.57
N ILE A 161 -13.04 -24.66 5.58
CA ILE A 161 -12.42 -24.66 6.89
C ILE A 161 -13.49 -25.05 7.90
N THR A 162 -13.23 -26.09 8.69
CA THR A 162 -14.13 -26.51 9.77
C THR A 162 -13.40 -26.47 11.09
N GLY A 163 -14.09 -26.09 12.17
CA GLY A 163 -13.47 -25.99 13.49
C GLY A 163 -14.43 -25.56 14.57
N GLN A 164 -13.96 -25.59 15.82
CA GLN A 164 -14.75 -25.16 16.98
C GLN A 164 -14.72 -23.63 17.15
N PHE A 165 -15.28 -22.91 16.17
CA PHE A 165 -15.42 -21.46 16.19
C PHE A 165 -16.88 -21.04 16.02
N SER A 166 -17.24 -19.88 16.56
CA SER A 166 -18.56 -19.27 16.33
C SER A 166 -18.53 -18.35 15.11
N PRO A 167 -19.67 -18.15 14.42
CA PRO A 167 -19.76 -17.23 13.28
C PRO A 167 -19.30 -15.80 13.60
N LEU A 168 -19.66 -15.28 14.78
CA LEU A 168 -19.22 -13.95 15.25
C LEU A 168 -17.69 -13.83 15.38
N LYS A 169 -17.04 -14.91 15.79
CA LYS A 169 -15.58 -14.94 15.92
C LYS A 169 -14.89 -14.92 14.56
N VAL A 170 -15.41 -15.69 13.61
CA VAL A 170 -14.91 -15.66 12.23
C VAL A 170 -15.13 -14.28 11.62
N GLN A 171 -16.30 -13.67 11.83
CA GLN A 171 -16.57 -12.30 11.40
C GLN A 171 -15.49 -11.33 11.95
N ALA A 172 -15.17 -11.39 13.24
CA ALA A 172 -14.13 -10.53 13.83
C ALA A 172 -12.74 -10.77 13.22
N TRP A 173 -12.37 -12.03 12.93
CA TRP A 173 -11.12 -12.32 12.23
C TRP A 173 -11.12 -11.79 10.78
N MET A 174 -12.28 -11.84 10.11
CA MET A 174 -12.45 -11.31 8.77
C MET A 174 -12.36 -9.78 8.76
N GLU A 175 -12.93 -9.09 9.75
CA GLU A 175 -12.81 -7.63 9.91
C GLU A 175 -11.35 -7.17 9.98
N LEU A 176 -10.45 -8.00 10.55
CA LEU A 176 -9.01 -7.75 10.59
C LEU A 176 -8.28 -8.06 9.29
N CYS A 177 -8.90 -8.80 8.36
CA CYS A 177 -8.29 -9.20 7.08
C CYS A 177 -8.44 -8.15 5.98
N PHE A 178 -9.47 -7.31 6.03
CA PHE A 178 -9.77 -6.34 4.99
C PHE A 178 -9.64 -4.91 5.53
N GLN A 179 -9.38 -3.97 4.63
CA GLN A 179 -9.32 -2.56 4.99
C GLN A 179 -10.75 -2.01 5.20
N ASP A 180 -10.98 -1.30 6.31
CA ASP A 180 -12.22 -0.57 6.62
C ASP A 180 -13.53 -1.38 6.55
N VAL A 181 -13.61 -2.51 7.26
CA VAL A 181 -14.85 -3.31 7.35
C VAL A 181 -15.91 -2.68 8.26
N ASP A 182 -15.51 -1.87 9.24
CA ASP A 182 -16.41 -1.26 10.24
C ASP A 182 -17.44 -0.27 9.64
N ARG A 183 -17.17 0.29 8.46
CA ARG A 183 -18.15 1.14 7.73
C ARG A 183 -19.18 0.34 6.94
N MET A 184 -18.98 -0.97 6.79
CA MET A 184 -19.72 -1.75 5.80
C MET A 184 -21.04 -2.30 6.32
N GLY A 185 -21.27 -2.41 7.64
CA GLY A 185 -22.62 -2.65 8.18
C GLY A 185 -23.19 -4.06 7.98
N TYR A 186 -22.38 -5.06 7.65
CA TYR A 186 -22.85 -6.44 7.51
C TYR A 186 -22.52 -7.21 8.78
N LYS A 187 -23.59 -7.54 9.52
CA LYS A 187 -23.52 -8.34 10.73
C LYS A 187 -24.02 -9.74 10.40
N VAL A 188 -23.43 -10.75 11.04
CA VAL A 188 -23.98 -12.11 11.05
C VAL A 188 -25.48 -12.04 11.39
N VAL A 189 -26.32 -12.63 10.53
CA VAL A 189 -27.77 -12.73 10.75
C VAL A 189 -28.05 -14.15 11.22
N GLY A 190 -28.36 -14.31 12.51
CA GLY A 190 -28.52 -15.63 13.11
C GLY A 190 -27.17 -16.34 13.26
N HIS A 191 -26.94 -17.39 12.47
CA HIS A 191 -25.72 -18.22 12.49
C HIS A 191 -24.95 -18.20 11.16
N GLU A 192 -25.41 -17.42 10.18
CA GLU A 192 -24.87 -17.42 8.82
C GLU A 192 -24.47 -16.00 8.40
N ALA A 193 -23.44 -15.88 7.56
CA ALA A 193 -23.06 -14.62 6.96
C ALA A 193 -22.34 -14.81 5.62
N ASP A 194 -22.72 -14.01 4.64
CA ASP A 194 -22.06 -13.95 3.33
C ASP A 194 -21.39 -12.60 3.09
N PHE A 195 -20.17 -12.67 2.58
CA PHE A 195 -19.38 -11.50 2.20
C PHE A 195 -18.80 -11.70 0.80
N ALA A 196 -18.95 -10.69 -0.05
CA ALA A 196 -18.36 -10.67 -1.37
C ALA A 196 -17.39 -9.49 -1.51
N PHE A 197 -16.24 -9.75 -2.13
CA PHE A 197 -15.18 -8.80 -2.37
C PHE A 197 -14.62 -8.93 -3.79
N GLU A 198 -14.08 -7.84 -4.30
CA GLU A 198 -13.33 -7.78 -5.55
C GLU A 198 -11.93 -7.20 -5.29
N SER A 199 -10.91 -7.85 -5.83
CA SER A 199 -9.56 -7.27 -5.84
C SER A 199 -9.57 -6.04 -6.73
N MET A 200 -9.23 -4.88 -6.18
CA MET A 200 -9.10 -3.65 -6.95
C MET A 200 -8.12 -3.86 -8.11
N LEU A 201 -6.97 -4.50 -7.87
CA LEU A 201 -5.91 -4.64 -8.88
C LEU A 201 -6.24 -5.63 -10.01
N LEU A 202 -6.74 -6.82 -9.67
CA LEU A 202 -6.92 -7.91 -10.65
C LEU A 202 -8.38 -8.09 -11.08
N GLY A 203 -9.34 -7.44 -10.41
CA GLY A 203 -10.77 -7.67 -10.58
C GLY A 203 -11.21 -9.08 -10.18
N CYS A 204 -10.39 -9.79 -9.40
CA CYS A 204 -10.67 -11.16 -8.96
C CYS A 204 -11.72 -11.14 -7.85
N HIS A 205 -12.72 -12.00 -7.96
CA HIS A 205 -13.74 -12.14 -6.93
C HIS A 205 -13.27 -13.04 -5.77
N LEU A 206 -13.72 -12.69 -4.57
CA LEU A 206 -13.58 -13.45 -3.33
C LEU A 206 -14.93 -13.46 -2.62
N HIS A 207 -15.46 -14.66 -2.40
CA HIS A 207 -16.65 -14.90 -1.59
C HIS A 207 -16.25 -15.60 -0.30
N CYS A 208 -16.87 -15.21 0.80
CA CYS A 208 -16.75 -15.82 2.10
C CYS A 208 -18.15 -16.12 2.62
N HIS A 209 -18.41 -17.41 2.84
CA HIS A 209 -19.61 -17.91 3.47
C HIS A 209 -19.26 -18.46 4.85
N ILE A 210 -19.91 -17.94 5.87
CA ILE A 210 -19.74 -18.34 7.27
C ILE A 210 -21.00 -19.06 7.71
N ASP A 211 -20.84 -20.25 8.28
CA ASP A 211 -21.89 -21.01 8.95
C ASP A 211 -21.37 -21.50 10.32
N GLU A 212 -22.21 -22.15 11.10
CA GLU A 212 -21.82 -22.71 12.38
C GLU A 212 -20.72 -23.77 12.19
N HIS A 213 -19.55 -23.53 12.78
CA HIS A 213 -18.38 -24.40 12.71
C HIS A 213 -17.80 -24.63 11.30
N GLU A 214 -18.30 -23.92 10.28
CA GLU A 214 -17.88 -24.05 8.89
C GLU A 214 -17.66 -22.68 8.23
N LEU A 215 -16.61 -22.61 7.42
CA LEU A 215 -16.22 -21.42 6.68
C LEU A 215 -15.79 -21.82 5.28
N VAL A 216 -16.42 -21.25 4.26
CA VAL A 216 -16.13 -21.56 2.86
C VAL A 216 -15.68 -20.29 2.13
N PHE A 217 -14.44 -20.33 1.62
CA PHE A 217 -13.91 -19.31 0.72
C PHE A 217 -14.00 -19.77 -0.72
N ARG A 218 -14.46 -18.90 -1.61
CA ARG A 218 -14.39 -19.09 -3.07
C ARG A 218 -13.62 -17.91 -3.67
N CYS A 219 -12.50 -18.14 -4.34
CA CYS A 219 -11.70 -17.05 -4.92
C CYS A 219 -11.04 -17.46 -6.24
N GLU A 220 -11.02 -16.54 -7.21
CA GLU A 220 -10.27 -16.73 -8.46
C GLU A 220 -8.75 -16.77 -8.19
N ASN A 221 -8.26 -15.93 -7.28
CA ASN A 221 -6.84 -15.76 -6.99
C ASN A 221 -6.34 -16.73 -5.89
N PRO A 222 -5.51 -17.73 -6.22
CA PRO A 222 -5.00 -18.69 -5.24
C PRO A 222 -4.09 -18.05 -4.18
N SER A 223 -3.39 -16.96 -4.51
CA SER A 223 -2.55 -16.25 -3.54
C SER A 223 -3.37 -15.60 -2.42
N SER A 224 -4.55 -15.07 -2.75
CA SER A 224 -5.43 -14.46 -1.74
C SER A 224 -6.00 -15.49 -0.78
N ILE A 225 -6.34 -16.69 -1.29
CA ILE A 225 -6.71 -17.83 -0.46
C ILE A 225 -5.57 -18.22 0.48
N ALA A 226 -4.34 -18.32 -0.02
CA ALA A 226 -3.19 -18.70 0.79
C ALA A 226 -2.95 -17.69 1.94
N ILE A 227 -3.10 -16.39 1.65
CA ILE A 227 -3.02 -15.32 2.66
C ILE A 227 -4.11 -15.49 3.73
N LEU A 228 -5.37 -15.73 3.33
CA LEU A 228 -6.48 -15.97 4.26
C LEU A 228 -6.24 -17.20 5.13
N MET A 229 -5.87 -18.32 4.52
CA MET A 229 -5.57 -19.56 5.24
C MET A 229 -4.47 -19.34 6.28
N GLN A 230 -3.37 -18.67 5.89
CA GLN A 230 -2.26 -18.39 6.80
C GLN A 230 -2.69 -17.47 7.93
N PHE A 231 -3.44 -16.41 7.63
CA PHE A 231 -3.94 -15.47 8.64
C PHE A 231 -4.88 -16.16 9.63
N LEU A 232 -5.90 -16.87 9.14
CA LEU A 232 -6.88 -17.55 9.98
C LEU A 232 -6.25 -18.66 10.82
N THR A 233 -5.30 -19.42 10.26
CA THR A 233 -4.55 -20.42 11.02
C THR A 233 -3.80 -19.77 12.19
N ARG A 234 -3.20 -18.58 11.98
CA ARG A 234 -2.53 -17.84 13.06
C ARG A 234 -3.52 -17.37 14.13
N GLN A 235 -4.67 -16.83 13.74
CA GLN A 235 -5.71 -16.39 14.68
C GLN A 235 -6.31 -17.56 15.49
N ALA A 236 -6.61 -18.67 14.83
CA ALA A 236 -7.11 -19.85 15.52
C ALA A 236 -6.05 -20.43 16.47
N THR A 237 -4.77 -20.44 16.07
CA THR A 237 -3.68 -20.93 16.92
C THR A 237 -3.48 -20.07 18.16
N SER A 238 -3.54 -18.73 18.04
CA SER A 238 -3.43 -17.83 19.21
C SER A 238 -4.57 -18.06 20.20
N GLU A 239 -5.75 -18.44 19.71
CA GLU A 239 -6.92 -18.78 20.52
C GLU A 239 -7.04 -20.27 20.86
N LYS A 240 -6.06 -21.10 20.50
CA LYS A 240 -6.03 -22.57 20.73
C LYS A 240 -7.20 -23.33 20.10
N ILE A 241 -7.76 -22.82 19.01
CA ILE A 241 -8.81 -23.45 18.21
C ILE A 241 -8.15 -24.33 17.13
N LYS A 242 -8.57 -25.59 17.05
CA LYS A 242 -8.13 -26.50 15.97
C LYS A 242 -8.98 -26.27 14.73
N LEU A 243 -8.31 -26.11 13.59
CA LEU A 243 -8.94 -25.99 12.27
C LEU A 243 -8.60 -27.23 11.43
N ASP A 244 -9.60 -27.76 10.72
CA ASP A 244 -9.41 -28.66 9.57
C ASP A 244 -9.61 -27.85 8.30
N ILE A 245 -8.57 -27.77 7.45
CA ILE A 245 -8.55 -26.92 6.26
C ILE A 245 -8.42 -27.80 5.02
N ARG A 246 -9.40 -27.71 4.12
CA ARG A 246 -9.50 -28.50 2.90
C ARG A 246 -9.52 -27.60 1.67
N PRO A 247 -8.35 -27.31 1.08
CA PRO A 247 -8.26 -26.52 -0.14
C PRO A 247 -8.53 -27.37 -1.40
N SER A 248 -9.22 -26.77 -2.36
CA SER A 248 -9.50 -27.29 -3.69
C SER A 248 -9.12 -26.23 -4.72
N VAL A 249 -8.10 -26.52 -5.54
CA VAL A 249 -7.54 -25.59 -6.51
C VAL A 249 -8.06 -25.93 -7.91
N SER A 250 -8.67 -24.95 -8.57
CA SER A 250 -9.15 -25.09 -9.95
C SER A 250 -8.07 -24.63 -10.93
N LYS A 251 -7.68 -25.51 -11.86
CA LYS A 251 -6.73 -25.17 -12.93
C LYS A 251 -7.22 -24.00 -13.78
N GLU A 252 -8.51 -23.94 -14.05
CA GLU A 252 -9.14 -22.89 -14.85
C GLU A 252 -9.13 -21.53 -14.13
N ALA A 253 -9.38 -21.52 -12.81
CA ALA A 253 -9.28 -20.30 -12.00
C ALA A 253 -7.83 -19.75 -11.99
N CYS A 254 -6.84 -20.64 -11.86
CA CYS A 254 -5.43 -20.29 -11.95
C CYS A 254 -5.06 -19.70 -13.32
N LEU A 255 -5.49 -20.33 -14.42
CA LEU A 255 -5.26 -19.82 -15.78
C LEU A 255 -5.92 -18.46 -16.00
N THR A 256 -7.15 -18.27 -15.54
CA THR A 256 -7.86 -16.99 -15.63
C THR A 256 -7.12 -15.89 -14.87
N THR A 257 -6.62 -16.20 -13.67
CA THR A 257 -5.80 -15.25 -12.90
C THR A 257 -4.50 -14.91 -13.62
N LEU A 258 -3.81 -15.89 -14.20
CA LEU A 258 -2.59 -15.65 -14.98
C LEU A 258 -2.86 -14.78 -16.22
N ASN A 259 -3.98 -14.98 -16.91
CA ASN A 259 -4.35 -14.16 -18.06
C ASN A 259 -4.61 -12.70 -17.65
N ARG A 260 -5.26 -12.46 -16.52
CA ARG A 260 -5.46 -11.10 -15.98
C ARG A 260 -4.12 -10.43 -15.63
N VAL A 261 -3.20 -11.20 -15.04
CA VAL A 261 -1.83 -10.71 -14.78
C VAL A 261 -1.14 -10.33 -16.08
N ASP A 262 -1.23 -11.16 -17.13
CA ASP A 262 -0.63 -10.87 -18.42
C ASP A 262 -1.26 -9.64 -19.09
N GLN A 263 -2.57 -9.45 -18.96
CA GLN A 263 -3.26 -8.24 -19.45
C GLN A 263 -2.75 -6.95 -18.79
N ILE A 264 -2.32 -7.01 -17.53
CA ILE A 264 -1.70 -5.87 -16.85
C ILE A 264 -0.25 -5.69 -17.30
N LEU A 265 0.51 -6.78 -17.47
CA LEU A 265 1.94 -6.72 -17.80
C LEU A 265 2.22 -6.41 -19.27
N ALA A 266 1.37 -6.83 -20.21
CA ALA A 266 1.60 -6.67 -21.64
C ALA A 266 1.71 -5.20 -22.08
N PRO A 267 0.81 -4.28 -21.67
CA PRO A 267 0.96 -2.85 -21.94
C PRO A 267 2.27 -2.28 -21.39
N ILE A 268 2.65 -2.68 -20.16
CA ILE A 268 3.85 -2.19 -19.48
C ILE A 268 5.12 -2.63 -20.22
N ARG A 269 5.17 -3.89 -20.68
CA ARG A 269 6.27 -4.39 -21.52
C ARG A 269 6.38 -3.62 -22.82
N GLY A 270 5.26 -3.37 -23.49
CA GLY A 270 5.21 -2.59 -24.72
C GLY A 270 5.74 -1.16 -24.54
N GLN A 271 5.30 -0.48 -23.47
CA GLN A 271 5.75 0.87 -23.13
C GLN A 271 7.25 0.92 -22.81
N ASN A 272 7.76 -0.02 -22.00
CA ASN A 272 9.18 -0.09 -21.68
C ASN A 272 10.05 -0.31 -22.92
N ASN A 273 9.61 -1.15 -23.86
CA ASN A 273 10.31 -1.37 -25.11
C ASN A 273 10.35 -0.09 -25.97
N ILE A 274 9.23 0.63 -26.08
CA ILE A 274 9.17 1.89 -26.82
C ILE A 274 10.10 2.94 -26.19
N ARG A 275 10.12 3.06 -24.86
CA ARG A 275 11.00 3.98 -24.15
C ARG A 275 12.48 3.67 -24.39
N ASN A 276 12.89 2.42 -24.19
CA ASN A 276 14.28 2.02 -24.39
C ASN A 276 14.74 2.26 -25.83
N LEU A 277 13.87 2.01 -26.82
CA LEU A 277 14.16 2.32 -28.22
C LEU A 277 14.23 3.83 -28.48
N THR A 278 13.40 4.62 -27.81
CA THR A 278 13.39 6.08 -27.95
C THR A 278 14.67 6.70 -27.39
N GLU A 279 15.11 6.26 -26.21
CA GLU A 279 16.39 6.68 -25.62
C GLU A 279 17.57 6.32 -26.52
N ALA A 280 17.62 5.07 -27.01
CA ALA A 280 18.68 4.61 -27.91
C ALA A 280 18.70 5.37 -29.25
N VAL A 281 17.53 5.64 -29.85
CA VAL A 281 17.45 6.41 -31.10
C VAL A 281 17.90 7.86 -30.87
N ALA A 282 17.51 8.49 -29.75
CA ALA A 282 17.92 9.84 -29.42
C ALA A 282 19.44 9.96 -29.21
N GLU A 283 20.04 8.98 -28.52
CA GLU A 283 21.49 8.91 -28.31
C GLU A 283 22.25 8.81 -29.64
N VAL A 284 21.83 7.90 -30.51
CA VAL A 284 22.46 7.66 -31.80
C VAL A 284 22.27 8.86 -32.75
N ALA A 285 21.09 9.48 -32.76
CA ALA A 285 20.82 10.69 -33.54
C ALA A 285 21.74 11.85 -33.13
N ALA A 286 21.99 11.99 -31.83
CA ALA A 286 22.88 13.02 -31.29
C ALA A 286 24.36 12.76 -31.66
N ALA A 287 24.79 11.50 -31.70
CA ALA A 287 26.15 11.13 -32.08
C ALA A 287 26.42 11.31 -33.59
N GLU A 288 25.45 10.99 -34.43
CA GLU A 288 25.60 10.95 -35.90
C GLU A 288 25.09 12.22 -36.60
N GLY A 289 24.58 13.19 -35.84
CA GLY A 289 24.18 14.50 -36.36
C GLY A 289 22.88 14.50 -37.17
N GLY A 290 22.00 13.51 -36.98
CA GLY A 290 20.66 13.52 -37.57
C GLY A 290 20.00 12.14 -37.74
N ASP A 291 18.76 12.14 -38.26
CA ASP A 291 17.91 10.94 -38.32
C ASP A 291 18.00 10.17 -39.65
N SER A 292 18.81 10.62 -40.61
CA SER A 292 18.79 10.13 -42.00
C SER A 292 19.20 8.65 -42.13
N MET A 293 20.01 8.17 -41.19
CA MET A 293 20.51 6.80 -41.14
C MET A 293 19.48 5.78 -40.63
N PHE A 294 18.47 6.21 -39.87
CA PHE A 294 17.52 5.28 -39.29
C PHE A 294 16.57 4.71 -40.35
N HIS A 295 16.08 3.50 -40.13
CA HIS A 295 15.07 2.91 -41.00
C HIS A 295 13.82 3.80 -41.10
N PRO A 296 13.12 3.90 -42.26
CA PRO A 296 11.95 4.78 -42.45
C PRO A 296 10.84 4.62 -41.40
N LEU A 297 10.73 3.44 -40.77
CA LEU A 297 9.81 3.21 -39.66
C LEU A 297 10.07 4.16 -38.47
N PHE A 298 11.33 4.41 -38.12
CA PHE A 298 11.73 5.35 -37.05
C PHE A 298 11.68 6.83 -37.51
N ARG A 299 11.51 7.07 -38.80
CA ARG A 299 11.31 8.42 -39.37
C ARG A 299 9.84 8.73 -39.64
N SER A 300 8.96 7.74 -39.44
CA SER A 300 7.54 7.86 -39.76
C SER A 300 6.77 8.72 -38.74
N ASP A 301 5.66 9.30 -39.18
CA ASP A 301 4.71 9.97 -38.28
C ASP A 301 4.13 9.01 -37.23
N GLY A 302 4.12 7.71 -37.51
CA GLY A 302 3.73 6.68 -36.55
C GLY A 302 4.70 6.61 -35.37
N TRP A 303 6.00 6.63 -35.64
CA TRP A 303 7.04 6.66 -34.60
C TRP A 303 7.03 7.98 -33.83
N ARG A 304 6.91 9.12 -34.52
CA ARG A 304 6.79 10.43 -33.87
C ARG A 304 5.54 10.56 -32.99
N LYS A 305 4.44 9.90 -33.36
CA LYS A 305 3.23 9.82 -32.51
C LYS A 305 3.41 8.89 -31.30
N LEU A 306 4.23 7.85 -31.42
CA LEU A 306 4.61 7.00 -30.30
C LEU A 306 5.52 7.77 -29.31
N GLN A 307 6.46 8.56 -29.82
CA GLN A 307 7.30 9.47 -29.03
C GLN A 307 6.50 10.64 -28.42
N GLY A 308 5.58 11.26 -29.17
CA GLY A 308 4.76 12.38 -28.67
C GLY A 308 3.75 11.97 -27.58
N LYS A 309 3.46 10.67 -27.45
CA LYS A 309 2.74 10.14 -26.30
C LYS A 309 3.60 10.13 -25.03
N ASP A 310 4.94 10.22 -25.10
CA ASP A 310 5.84 10.22 -23.93
C ASP A 310 5.54 11.35 -22.93
N SER A 311 4.98 12.49 -23.32
CA SER A 311 4.63 13.54 -22.34
C SER A 311 3.44 13.16 -21.44
N ALA A 312 2.52 12.36 -21.96
CA ALA A 312 1.39 11.80 -21.20
C ALA A 312 1.71 10.40 -20.65
N VAL A 313 2.62 9.67 -21.30
CA VAL A 313 3.03 8.29 -20.99
C VAL A 313 4.16 8.25 -19.95
N ALA A 314 5.02 9.26 -19.83
CA ALA A 314 6.03 9.33 -18.77
C ALA A 314 5.42 9.25 -17.34
N MET A 315 4.20 9.78 -17.15
CA MET A 315 3.46 9.64 -15.90
C MET A 315 2.82 8.25 -15.73
N ASP A 316 2.27 7.66 -16.79
CA ASP A 316 1.77 6.28 -16.78
C ASP A 316 2.90 5.25 -16.60
N THR A 317 4.13 5.58 -17.02
CA THR A 317 5.30 4.70 -16.84
C THR A 317 5.80 4.65 -15.40
N ASP A 318 5.62 5.73 -14.63
CA ASP A 318 5.92 5.72 -13.19
C ASP A 318 4.93 4.79 -12.49
N GLU A 319 3.63 4.86 -12.81
CA GLU A 319 2.60 3.91 -12.35
C GLU A 319 2.79 2.46 -12.88
N SER A 320 3.36 2.30 -14.07
CA SER A 320 3.61 0.99 -14.71
C SER A 320 4.86 0.27 -14.17
N ALA A 321 5.98 0.98 -14.00
CA ALA A 321 7.16 0.46 -13.31
C ALA A 321 6.83 0.10 -11.85
N THR A 322 5.99 0.94 -11.23
CA THR A 322 5.37 0.75 -9.93
C THR A 322 4.52 -0.53 -9.90
N SER A 323 3.64 -0.74 -10.87
CA SER A 323 2.82 -1.96 -10.95
C SER A 323 3.64 -3.24 -11.17
N VAL A 324 4.76 -3.17 -11.91
CA VAL A 324 5.71 -4.30 -12.04
C VAL A 324 6.47 -4.57 -10.74
N ALA A 325 6.91 -3.53 -10.03
CA ALA A 325 7.56 -3.66 -8.73
C ALA A 325 6.61 -4.30 -7.70
N TYR A 326 5.34 -3.89 -7.69
CA TYR A 326 4.29 -4.50 -6.88
C TYR A 326 4.14 -6.01 -7.17
N MET A 327 4.06 -6.38 -8.44
CA MET A 327 3.90 -7.77 -8.85
C MET A 327 5.13 -8.62 -8.48
N ASN A 328 6.33 -8.05 -8.60
CA ASN A 328 7.57 -8.68 -8.16
C ASN A 328 7.59 -8.90 -6.64
N ASP A 329 7.21 -7.91 -5.84
CA ASP A 329 7.17 -8.06 -4.38
C ASP A 329 6.08 -9.03 -3.92
N LYS A 330 4.92 -9.04 -4.59
CA LYS A 330 3.87 -10.05 -4.38
C LYS A 330 4.37 -11.47 -4.70
N SER A 331 5.16 -11.63 -5.77
CA SER A 331 5.74 -12.93 -6.15
C SER A 331 6.74 -13.48 -5.12
N LYS A 332 7.57 -12.60 -4.53
CA LYS A 332 8.56 -12.99 -3.51
C LYS A 332 7.88 -13.52 -2.25
N ASN A 333 6.71 -12.97 -1.93
CA ASN A 333 5.93 -13.33 -0.74
C ASN A 333 5.08 -14.60 -0.93
N CYS A 334 4.75 -14.97 -2.18
CA CYS A 334 4.04 -16.22 -2.50
C CYS A 334 4.95 -17.47 -2.52
N ARG A 335 6.23 -17.35 -2.15
CA ARG A 335 7.09 -18.53 -1.93
C ARG A 335 6.61 -19.26 -0.68
N ILE A 336 5.74 -20.24 -0.87
CA ILE A 336 5.48 -21.30 0.11
C ILE A 336 6.85 -21.91 0.42
N ARG A 337 7.39 -21.63 1.61
CA ARG A 337 8.53 -22.42 2.10
C ARG A 337 7.99 -23.85 2.27
N PRO A 338 8.64 -24.86 1.66
CA PRO A 338 8.22 -26.24 1.81
C PRO A 338 8.23 -26.68 3.27
#